data_AF-A0A8T7E4J1-F1
#
_entry.id   AF-A0A8T7E4J1-F1
#
_cell.length_a   1.000
_cell.length_b   1.000
_cell.length_c   1.000
_cell.angle_alpha   90.00
_cell.angle_beta   90.00
_cell.angle_gamma   90.00
#
_symmetry.space_group_name_H-M   'P 1'
#
loop_
_entity.id
_entity.type
_entity.pdbx_description
1 polymer ?
#
loop_
_entity_poly.entity_id
_entity_poly.type
_entity_poly.pdbx_seq_one_letter_code
_entity_poly.pdbx_strand_id
1 'polypeptide(L)'
;AVDYLIMAISLELHRQLGAFIALIVVNCLILGRAEAFASQHGPKRALADAAGMGAGFTAALLFVGAVRELLGAGSLFGFAVLPDGFQTWSVMVLPSGGFFAMAMWLAIVEWVKRRQAGFTAAEASA
;
A
#
# COMPACT_ATOMS: atom_id res chain seq x y z
N ALA A 1 12.42 19.05 -9.81
CA ALA A 1 12.84 19.81 -8.61
C ALA A 1 13.24 18.87 -7.48
N VAL A 2 12.33 18.03 -6.97
CA VAL A 2 12.64 17.07 -5.88
C VAL A 2 13.76 16.09 -6.27
N ASP A 3 13.75 15.58 -7.49
CA ASP A 3 14.79 14.68 -8.01
C ASP A 3 16.22 15.28 -7.93
N TYR A 4 16.40 16.51 -8.45
CA TYR A 4 17.65 17.26 -8.35
C TYR A 4 18.04 17.59 -6.90
N LEU A 5 17.06 17.79 -6.03
CA LEU A 5 17.30 18.07 -4.61
C LEU A 5 17.83 16.84 -3.88
N ILE A 6 17.35 15.64 -4.23
CA ILE A 6 17.88 14.37 -3.71
C ILE A 6 19.31 14.16 -4.22
N MET A 7 19.56 14.41 -5.50
CA MET A 7 20.91 14.31 -6.08
C MET A 7 21.92 15.24 -5.40
N ALA A 8 21.48 16.43 -4.97
CA ALA A 8 22.32 17.39 -4.25
C ALA A 8 22.60 16.99 -2.79
N ILE A 9 21.68 16.27 -2.13
CA ILE A 9 21.85 15.83 -0.73
C ILE A 9 22.64 14.52 -0.64
N SER A 10 22.32 13.54 -1.50
CA SER A 10 23.00 12.23 -1.51
C SER A 10 22.85 11.53 -2.86
N LEU A 11 23.99 11.32 -3.53
CA LEU A 11 24.05 10.60 -4.80
C LEU A 11 23.69 9.11 -4.65
N GLU A 12 24.04 8.50 -3.51
CA GLU A 12 23.72 7.10 -3.23
C GLU A 12 22.21 6.88 -3.13
N LEU A 13 21.51 7.79 -2.44
CA LEU A 13 20.06 7.71 -2.31
C LEU A 13 19.35 7.91 -3.66
N HIS A 14 19.84 8.85 -4.48
CA HIS A 14 19.32 9.07 -5.82
C HIS A 14 19.45 7.82 -6.72
N ARG A 15 20.55 7.06 -6.61
CA ARG A 15 20.73 5.80 -7.38
C ARG A 15 19.72 4.72 -7.01
N GLN A 16 19.37 4.60 -5.73
CA GLN A 16 18.40 3.60 -5.26
C GLN A 16 16.95 4.01 -5.55
N LEU A 17 16.61 5.31 -5.41
CA LEU A 17 15.24 5.81 -5.57
C LEU A 17 14.91 6.33 -6.98
N GLY A 18 15.89 6.57 -7.85
CA GLY A 18 15.71 7.25 -9.13
C GLY A 18 14.62 6.66 -10.01
N ALA A 19 14.59 5.32 -10.15
CA ALA A 19 13.55 4.64 -10.93
C ALA A 19 12.16 4.75 -10.27
N PHE A 20 12.09 4.77 -8.94
CA PHE A 20 10.83 4.92 -8.22
C PHE A 20 10.25 6.32 -8.34
N ILE A 21 11.07 7.36 -8.46
CA ILE A 21 10.60 8.74 -8.67
C ILE A 21 9.78 8.83 -9.96
N ALA A 22 10.25 8.22 -11.06
CA ALA A 22 9.50 8.18 -12.32
C ALA A 22 8.16 7.44 -12.16
N LEU A 23 8.14 6.31 -11.45
CA LEU A 23 6.92 5.53 -11.16
C LEU A 23 5.92 6.27 -10.26
N ILE A 24 6.40 7.12 -9.36
CA ILE A 24 5.53 7.96 -8.51
C ILE A 24 4.82 9.01 -9.36
N VAL A 25 5.51 9.66 -10.30
CA VAL A 25 4.91 10.72 -11.14
C VAL A 25 3.80 10.17 -12.05
N VAL A 26 3.97 8.97 -12.59
CA VAL A 26 2.96 8.31 -13.45
C VAL A 26 1.97 7.45 -12.66
N ASN A 27 2.00 7.50 -11.33
CA ASN A 27 1.12 6.69 -10.52
C ASN A 27 -0.35 7.11 -10.73
N CYS A 28 -1.19 6.15 -11.12
CA CYS A 28 -2.58 6.41 -11.49
C CYS A 28 -3.43 6.89 -10.30
N LEU A 29 -3.10 6.51 -9.07
CA LEU A 29 -3.82 6.97 -7.88
C LEU A 29 -3.51 8.45 -7.60
N ILE A 30 -2.26 8.87 -7.78
CA ILE A 30 -1.87 10.27 -7.60
C ILE A 30 -2.51 11.16 -8.67
N LEU A 31 -2.40 10.78 -9.95
CA LEU A 31 -3.03 11.52 -11.04
C LEU A 31 -4.55 11.57 -10.91
N GLY A 32 -5.20 10.43 -10.61
CA GLY A 32 -6.65 10.36 -10.45
C GLY A 32 -7.19 11.21 -9.30
N ARG A 33 -6.48 11.29 -8.17
CA ARG A 33 -6.88 12.16 -7.05
C ARG A 33 -6.59 13.64 -7.34
N ALA A 34 -5.50 13.95 -8.03
CA ALA A 34 -5.22 15.31 -8.47
C ALA A 34 -6.31 15.85 -9.40
N GLU A 35 -6.73 15.03 -10.37
CA GLU A 35 -7.78 15.39 -11.32
C GLU A 35 -9.18 15.42 -10.70
N ALA A 36 -9.53 14.45 -9.84
CA ALA A 36 -10.89 14.37 -9.29
C ALA A 36 -11.12 15.28 -8.07
N PHE A 37 -10.13 15.43 -7.19
CA PHE A 37 -10.30 16.10 -5.90
C PHE A 37 -9.59 17.46 -5.85
N ALA A 38 -8.31 17.52 -6.21
CA ALA A 38 -7.52 18.75 -6.08
C ALA A 38 -7.94 19.83 -7.09
N SER A 39 -8.47 19.45 -8.27
CA SER A 39 -8.97 20.39 -9.28
C SER A 39 -10.22 21.17 -8.83
N GLN A 40 -11.01 20.61 -7.91
CA GLN A 40 -12.31 21.15 -7.49
C GLN A 40 -12.30 21.72 -6.07
N HIS A 41 -11.23 21.51 -5.29
CA HIS A 41 -11.15 21.92 -3.89
C HIS A 41 -9.94 22.82 -3.61
N GLY A 42 -10.06 23.67 -2.58
CA GLY A 42 -8.94 24.52 -2.15
C GLY A 42 -7.75 23.73 -1.59
N PRO A 43 -6.53 24.33 -1.59
CA PRO A 43 -5.27 23.64 -1.29
C PRO A 43 -5.22 23.00 0.10
N LYS A 44 -5.88 23.61 1.10
CA LYS A 44 -5.94 23.07 2.47
C LYS A 44 -6.69 21.73 2.53
N ARG A 45 -7.78 21.60 1.77
CA ARG A 45 -8.57 20.36 1.71
C ARG A 45 -7.86 19.30 0.88
N ALA A 46 -7.25 19.70 -0.24
CA ALA A 46 -6.45 18.80 -1.07
C ALA A 46 -5.25 18.20 -0.32
N LEU A 47 -4.59 18.98 0.55
CA LEU A 47 -3.50 18.48 1.40
C LEU A 47 -3.99 17.42 2.40
N ALA A 48 -5.15 17.63 3.02
CA ALA A 48 -5.74 16.65 3.94
C ALA A 48 -6.10 15.34 3.22
N ASP A 49 -6.65 15.43 1.99
CA ASP A 49 -6.93 14.25 1.15
C ASP A 49 -5.64 13.52 0.77
N ALA A 50 -4.63 14.25 0.31
CA ALA A 50 -3.34 13.68 -0.09
C ALA A 50 -2.65 12.97 1.09
N ALA A 51 -2.70 13.56 2.29
CA ALA A 51 -2.15 12.96 3.50
C ALA A 51 -2.90 11.66 3.88
N GLY A 52 -4.23 11.68 3.85
CA GLY A 52 -5.05 10.50 4.15
C GLY A 52 -4.88 9.37 3.13
N MET A 53 -4.94 9.70 1.85
CA MET A 53 -4.74 8.74 0.76
C MET A 53 -3.32 8.18 0.74
N GLY A 54 -2.31 9.02 0.98
CA GLY A 54 -0.91 8.60 1.08
C GLY A 54 -0.69 7.65 2.25
N ALA A 55 -1.14 8.01 3.45
CA ALA A 55 -1.01 7.16 4.63
C ALA A 55 -1.74 5.82 4.46
N GLY A 56 -2.96 5.83 3.91
CA GLY A 56 -3.73 4.62 3.63
C GLY A 56 -3.05 3.72 2.59
N PHE A 57 -2.48 4.31 1.53
CA PHE A 57 -1.75 3.58 0.51
C PHE A 57 -0.49 2.93 1.08
N THR A 58 0.29 3.65 1.88
CA THR A 58 1.47 3.10 2.56
C THR A 58 1.09 1.97 3.52
N ALA A 59 0.03 2.13 4.32
CA ALA A 59 -0.44 1.07 5.22
C ALA A 59 -0.88 -0.18 4.44
N ALA A 60 -1.65 -0.01 3.35
CA ALA A 60 -2.08 -1.13 2.51
C ALA A 60 -0.88 -1.89 1.92
N LEU A 61 0.11 -1.17 1.37
CA LEU A 61 1.33 -1.77 0.84
C LEU A 61 2.16 -2.48 1.93
N LEU A 62 2.20 -1.92 3.14
CA LEU A 62 2.88 -2.54 4.28
C LEU A 62 2.26 -3.89 4.64
N PHE A 63 0.92 -3.97 4.74
CA PHE A 63 0.24 -5.23 5.05
C PHE A 63 0.41 -6.27 3.95
N VAL A 64 0.29 -5.85 2.68
CA VAL A 64 0.51 -6.74 1.54
C VAL A 64 1.95 -7.22 1.48
N GLY A 65 2.91 -6.33 1.74
CA GLY A 65 4.33 -6.64 1.83
C GLY A 65 4.63 -7.62 2.96
N ALA A 66 4.07 -7.41 4.16
CA ALA A 66 4.26 -8.28 5.32
C ALA A 66 3.75 -9.70 5.07
N VAL A 67 2.57 -9.85 4.45
CA VAL A 67 2.05 -11.18 4.06
C VAL A 67 2.95 -11.85 3.02
N ARG A 68 3.45 -11.07 2.04
CA ARG A 68 4.35 -11.60 1.00
C ARG A 68 5.72 -11.98 1.53
N GLU A 69 6.26 -11.23 2.49
CA GLU A 69 7.53 -11.55 3.15
C GLU A 69 7.38 -12.80 4.02
N LEU A 70 6.30 -12.89 4.80
CA LEU A 70 6.05 -14.02 5.69
C LEU A 70 5.88 -15.34 4.91
N LEU A 71 5.12 -15.33 3.81
CA LEU A 71 4.86 -16.53 3.00
C LEU A 71 5.95 -16.81 1.95
N GLY A 72 6.64 -15.77 1.49
CA GLY A 72 7.62 -15.83 0.41
C GLY A 72 9.08 -15.86 0.86
N ALA A 73 9.39 -15.62 2.14
CA ALA A 73 10.74 -15.72 2.70
C ALA A 73 10.78 -16.36 4.11
N GLY A 74 9.63 -16.54 4.77
CA GLY A 74 9.58 -17.08 6.14
C GLY A 74 10.03 -16.08 7.22
N SER A 75 10.27 -14.83 6.83
CA SER A 75 10.69 -13.75 7.71
C SER A 75 9.67 -12.62 7.75
N LEU A 76 9.74 -11.81 8.80
CA LEU A 76 9.00 -10.56 8.91
C LEU A 76 9.96 -9.45 9.30
N PHE A 77 10.09 -8.42 8.46
CA PHE A 77 11.07 -7.35 8.65
C PHE A 77 12.50 -7.86 8.89
N GLY A 78 12.88 -8.96 8.23
CA GLY A 78 14.19 -9.59 8.38
C GLY A 78 14.38 -10.47 9.63
N PHE A 79 13.39 -10.59 10.52
CA PHE A 79 13.41 -11.58 11.59
C PHE A 79 12.84 -12.91 11.10
N ALA A 80 13.58 -14.01 11.25
CA ALA A 80 13.10 -15.34 10.91
C ALA A 80 12.01 -15.77 11.92
N VAL A 81 10.77 -15.86 11.45
CA VAL A 81 9.61 -16.23 12.28
C VAL A 81 9.20 -17.69 12.04
N LEU A 82 9.44 -18.21 10.83
CA LEU A 82 9.13 -19.60 10.48
C LEU A 82 10.33 -20.54 10.71
N PRO A 83 10.09 -21.78 11.20
CA PRO A 83 11.15 -22.78 11.42
C PRO A 83 11.77 -23.28 10.12
N ASP A 84 13.03 -23.75 10.19
CA ASP A 84 13.92 -24.14 9.06
C ASP A 84 13.35 -25.18 8.05
N GLY A 85 12.18 -25.77 8.33
CA GLY A 85 11.49 -26.73 7.47
C GLY A 85 10.39 -26.15 6.58
N PHE A 86 10.14 -24.83 6.62
CA PHE A 86 9.10 -24.23 5.78
C PHE A 86 9.54 -24.13 4.32
N GLN A 87 8.79 -24.79 3.43
CA GLN A 87 8.98 -24.63 1.99
C GLN A 87 8.49 -23.26 1.57
N THR A 88 9.43 -22.38 1.26
CA THR A 88 9.17 -21.04 0.78
C THR A 88 8.27 -21.05 -0.46
N TRP A 89 7.15 -20.34 -0.42
CA TRP A 89 6.25 -20.23 -1.56
C TRP A 89 6.75 -19.17 -2.52
N SER A 90 7.63 -19.56 -3.46
CA SER A 90 8.19 -18.67 -4.48
C SER A 90 7.12 -17.93 -5.31
N VAL A 91 5.91 -18.49 -5.40
CA VAL A 91 4.74 -17.86 -6.06
C VAL A 91 4.38 -16.51 -5.42
N MET A 92 4.60 -16.31 -4.12
CA MET A 92 4.27 -15.04 -3.44
C MET A 92 5.26 -13.90 -3.70
N VAL A 93 6.46 -14.23 -4.17
CA VAL A 93 7.47 -13.24 -4.57
C VAL A 93 7.14 -12.68 -5.95
N LEU A 94 6.62 -13.52 -6.86
CA LEU A 94 6.22 -13.12 -8.20
C LEU A 94 5.04 -12.12 -8.21
N PRO A 95 4.83 -11.36 -9.31
CA PRO A 95 3.73 -10.42 -9.43
C PRO A 95 2.34 -11.04 -9.19
N SER A 96 2.15 -12.31 -9.57
CA SER A 96 0.91 -13.07 -9.34
C SER A 96 0.55 -13.16 -7.85
N GLY A 97 1.53 -13.37 -6.98
CA GLY A 97 1.35 -13.38 -5.52
C GLY A 97 0.85 -12.05 -4.96
N GLY A 98 1.29 -10.93 -5.54
CA GLY A 98 0.83 -9.60 -5.18
C GLY A 98 -0.67 -9.41 -5.42
N PHE A 99 -1.19 -9.92 -6.54
CA PHE A 99 -2.63 -9.86 -6.85
C PHE A 99 -3.45 -10.70 -5.86
N PHE A 100 -2.98 -11.90 -5.50
CA PHE A 100 -3.67 -12.74 -4.51
C PHE A 100 -3.70 -12.08 -3.13
N ALA A 101 -2.58 -11.50 -2.68
CA ALA A 101 -2.52 -10.79 -1.40
C ALA A 101 -3.45 -9.56 -1.38
N MET A 102 -3.49 -8.78 -2.47
CA MET A 102 -4.44 -7.66 -2.62
C MET A 102 -5.90 -8.13 -2.64
N ALA A 103 -6.21 -9.21 -3.37
CA ALA A 103 -7.56 -9.77 -3.42
C ALA A 103 -8.03 -10.27 -2.05
N MET A 104 -7.15 -10.96 -1.32
CA MET A 104 -7.44 -11.42 0.04
C MET A 104 -7.68 -10.24 0.99
N TRP A 105 -6.87 -9.18 0.91
CA TRP A 105 -7.06 -7.99 1.72
C TRP A 105 -8.40 -7.29 1.44
N LEU A 106 -8.74 -7.11 0.17
CA LEU A 106 -10.03 -6.55 -0.24
C LEU A 106 -11.21 -7.42 0.24
N ALA A 107 -11.07 -8.74 0.17
CA ALA A 107 -12.09 -9.66 0.67
C ALA A 107 -12.28 -9.55 2.19
N ILE A 108 -11.19 -9.41 2.96
CA ILE A 108 -11.26 -9.22 4.41
C ILE A 108 -11.95 -7.89 4.75
N VAL A 109 -11.55 -6.79 4.10
CA VAL A 109 -12.15 -5.47 4.35
C VAL A 109 -13.65 -5.49 4.04
N GLU A 110 -14.03 -6.08 2.91
CA GLU A 110 -15.44 -6.19 2.52
C GLU A 110 -16.22 -7.11 3.47
N TRP A 111 -15.60 -8.20 3.93
CA TRP A 111 -16.22 -9.09 4.92
C TRP A 111 -16.43 -8.42 6.27
N VAL A 112 -15.44 -7.66 6.76
CA VAL A 112 -15.57 -6.86 7.99
C VAL A 112 -16.67 -5.82 7.83
N LYS A 113 -16.69 -5.09 6.71
CA LYS A 113 -17.71 -4.08 6.42
C LYS A 113 -19.11 -4.68 6.35
N ARG A 114 -19.28 -5.86 5.75
CA ARG A 114 -20.57 -6.59 5.71
C ARG A 114 -21.02 -7.01 7.10
N ARG A 115 -20.10 -7.43 7.97
CA ARG A 115 -20.42 -7.77 9.37
C ARG A 115 -20.82 -6.54 10.17
N GLN A 116 -20.18 -5.39 9.94
CA GLN A 116 -20.58 -4.13 10.56
C GLN A 116 -21.95 -3.67 10.06
N ALA A 117 -22.23 -3.79 8.75
CA ALA A 117 -23.56 -3.50 8.21
C ALA A 117 -24.63 -4.45 8.77
N GLY A 118 -24.31 -5.72 9.01
CA GLY A 118 -25.19 -6.67 9.69
C GLY A 118 -25.43 -6.32 11.16
N PHE A 119 -24.41 -5.81 11.87
CA PHE A 119 -24.53 -5.34 13.25
C PHE A 119 -25.36 -4.04 13.33
N THR A 120 -25.13 -3.06 12.45
CA THR A 120 -25.90 -1.80 12.39
C THR A 120 -27.35 -2.02 11.94
N ALA A 121 -27.62 -2.98 11.06
CA ALA A 121 -29.00 -3.36 10.70
C ALA A 121 -29.75 -4.06 11.85
N ALA A 122 -29.05 -4.84 12.67
CA ALA A 122 -29.61 -5.46 13.87
C ALA A 122 -29.88 -4.43 14.99
N GLU A 123 -29.04 -3.39 15.12
CA GLU A 123 -29.22 -2.30 16.08
C GLU A 123 -30.30 -1.28 15.65
N ALA A 124 -30.54 -1.13 14.35
CA ALA A 124 -31.62 -0.28 13.80
C ALA A 124 -33.02 -0.95 13.82
N SER A 125 -33.11 -2.23 14.21
CA SER A 125 -34.37 -2.98 14.34
C SER A 125 -34.71 -3.39 15.78
N ALA A 126 -33.93 -2.94 16.76
CA ALA A 126 -34.21 -2.99 18.20
C ALA A 126 -34.67 -1.62 18.72
#